data_AF-A0A925SLD4-F1
#
_entry.id   AF-A0A925SLD4-F1
#
_cell.length_a   1.000
_cell.length_b   1.000
_cell.length_c   1.000
_cell.angle_alpha   90.00
_cell.angle_beta   90.00
_cell.angle_gamma   90.00
#
_symmetry.space_group_name_H-M   'P 1'
#
loop_
_entity.id
_entity.type
_entity.pdbx_description
1 polymer ?
#
loop_
_entity_poly.entity_id
_entity_poly.type
_entity_poly.pdbx_seq_one_letter_code
_entity_poly.pdbx_strand_id
1 'polypeptide(L)'
;VTRTENERTLEETYPATAALRDSTDGTGQWECVDVAAVTDLPRPVTLAEIKAIPALKTMVLVRNSRLSVQPVAEAEWRKLCAMGGIADPPRA
;
A
#
# COMPACT_ATOMS: atom_id res chain seq x y z
N VAL A 1 17.46 6.51 42.62
CA VAL A 1 16.70 7.61 41.98
C VAL A 1 17.68 8.45 41.20
N THR A 2 17.82 8.15 39.91
CA THR A 2 18.30 9.09 38.89
C THR A 2 17.72 8.58 37.57
N ARG A 3 16.61 9.22 37.21
CA ARG A 3 15.91 9.14 35.93
C ARG A 3 16.73 9.96 34.94
N THR A 4 17.10 9.35 33.81
CA THR A 4 17.53 10.07 32.60
C THR A 4 16.69 9.55 31.45
N GLU A 5 15.68 10.35 31.12
CA GLU A 5 14.89 10.25 29.89
C GLU A 5 15.71 10.73 28.70
N ASN A 6 15.24 10.33 27.51
CA ASN A 6 15.63 10.83 26.20
C ASN A 6 17.05 10.51 25.73
N GLU A 7 17.13 9.49 24.89
CA GLU A 7 17.81 9.49 23.58
C GLU A 7 17.72 8.06 23.02
N ARG A 8 16.55 7.69 22.46
CA ARG A 8 16.51 6.54 21.54
C ARG A 8 16.88 7.06 20.17
N THR A 9 18.17 6.91 19.87
CA THR A 9 18.79 7.02 18.56
C THR A 9 17.89 6.39 17.50
N LEU A 10 17.36 7.25 16.63
CA LEU A 10 16.71 6.87 15.38
C LEU A 10 17.81 6.54 14.38
N GLU A 11 18.38 5.34 14.43
CA GLU A 11 19.22 4.84 13.36
C GLU A 11 19.41 3.33 13.48
N GLU A 12 18.61 2.56 12.77
CA GLU A 12 19.10 1.33 12.14
C GLU A 12 18.14 0.89 11.03
N THR A 13 18.49 1.32 9.82
CA THR A 13 18.24 0.66 8.52
C THR A 13 16.95 -0.17 8.42
N TYR A 14 15.87 0.42 7.89
CA TYR A 14 14.78 -0.38 7.34
C TYR A 14 15.12 -0.78 5.89
N PRO A 15 15.55 -2.03 5.60
CA PRO A 15 15.29 -2.58 4.28
C PRO A 15 13.77 -2.77 4.19
N ALA A 16 13.08 -1.84 3.52
CA ALA A 16 11.63 -1.82 3.39
C ALA A 16 11.03 -2.97 2.54
N THR A 17 11.63 -4.16 2.56
CA THR A 17 11.31 -5.26 1.63
C THR A 17 11.16 -6.63 2.28
N ALA A 18 11.31 -6.77 3.60
CA ALA A 18 11.12 -8.06 4.27
C ALA A 18 9.79 -8.10 5.04
N ALA A 19 9.01 -9.17 4.83
CA ALA A 19 7.85 -9.45 5.66
C ALA A 19 8.31 -9.64 7.12
N LEU A 20 7.81 -8.80 8.01
CA LEU A 20 8.08 -8.82 9.45
C LEU A 20 7.00 -9.62 10.15
N ARG A 21 7.34 -10.22 11.29
CA ARG A 21 6.35 -10.92 12.12
C ARG A 21 5.38 -9.89 12.68
N ASP A 22 4.09 -10.18 12.60
CA ASP A 22 3.07 -9.27 13.11
C ASP A 22 3.20 -9.15 14.63
N SER A 23 3.57 -7.97 15.10
CA SER A 23 3.76 -7.68 16.52
C SER A 23 2.48 -7.80 17.36
N THR A 24 1.32 -7.81 16.72
CA THR A 24 0.01 -7.97 17.36
C THR A 24 -0.47 -9.42 17.38
N ASP A 25 0.27 -10.32 16.72
CA ASP A 25 -0.04 -11.74 16.67
C ASP A 25 0.70 -12.53 17.75
N GLY A 26 -0.04 -13.00 18.75
CA GLY A 26 0.50 -13.87 19.80
C GLY A 26 0.85 -15.29 19.33
N THR A 27 0.48 -15.69 18.11
CA THR A 27 0.73 -17.03 17.56
C THR A 27 1.99 -17.12 16.70
N GLY A 28 2.50 -15.99 16.23
CA GLY A 28 3.64 -15.95 15.31
C GLY A 28 3.37 -16.73 14.02
N GLN A 29 2.20 -16.57 13.42
CA GLN A 29 1.89 -17.13 12.11
C GLN A 29 1.68 -16.02 11.07
N TRP A 30 1.42 -14.81 11.53
CA TRP A 30 1.17 -13.67 10.68
C TRP A 30 2.43 -12.86 10.43
N GLU A 31 2.57 -12.42 9.19
CA GLU A 31 3.60 -11.50 8.75
C GLU A 31 2.94 -10.25 8.16
N CYS A 32 3.57 -9.10 8.37
CA CYS A 32 3.15 -7.80 7.89
C CYS A 32 4.33 -7.06 7.23
N VAL A 33 4.02 -6.02 6.47
CA VAL A 33 5.02 -5.17 5.83
C VAL A 33 4.76 -3.73 6.22
N ASP A 34 5.84 -2.96 6.39
CA ASP A 34 5.75 -1.51 6.55
C ASP A 34 5.63 -0.85 5.18
N VAL A 35 4.67 0.04 5.05
CA VAL A 35 4.44 0.83 3.82
C VAL A 35 4.51 2.32 4.14
N ALA A 36 5.13 3.08 3.24
CA ALA A 36 5.20 4.54 3.34
C ALA A 36 4.44 5.18 2.17
N ALA A 37 3.77 6.31 2.45
CA ALA A 37 3.12 7.09 1.41
C ALA A 37 4.18 7.72 0.50
N VAL A 38 4.02 7.55 -0.81
CA VAL A 38 4.95 8.10 -1.82
C VAL A 38 4.48 9.45 -2.34
N THR A 39 3.20 9.56 -2.68
CA THR A 39 2.60 10.77 -3.24
C THR A 39 1.12 10.82 -2.95
N ASP A 40 0.58 12.03 -2.86
CA ASP A 40 -0.86 12.25 -2.85
C ASP A 40 -1.47 11.92 -4.22
N LEU A 41 -2.73 11.48 -4.19
CA LEU A 41 -3.55 11.32 -5.38
C LEU A 41 -4.37 12.61 -5.59
N PRO A 42 -4.12 13.41 -6.63
CA PRO A 42 -4.78 14.71 -6.82
C PRO A 42 -6.30 14.62 -6.86
N ARG A 43 -6.83 13.53 -7.42
CA ARG A 43 -8.26 13.25 -7.49
C ARG A 43 -8.55 11.83 -7.00
N PRO A 44 -9.29 11.66 -5.90
CA PRO A 44 -9.74 10.34 -5.47
C PRO A 44 -10.54 9.66 -6.58
N VAL A 45 -10.20 8.40 -6.87
CA VAL A 45 -10.91 7.55 -7.84
C VAL A 45 -11.84 6.61 -7.08
N THR A 46 -13.14 6.71 -7.34
CA THR A 46 -14.16 5.90 -6.66
C THR A 46 -14.26 4.51 -7.25
N LEU A 47 -14.70 3.53 -6.45
CA LEU A 47 -14.95 2.18 -6.94
C LEU A 47 -16.00 2.14 -8.06
N ALA A 48 -16.97 3.05 -8.04
CA ALA A 48 -17.98 3.16 -9.09
C ALA A 48 -17.34 3.53 -10.44
N GLU A 49 -16.42 4.51 -10.46
CA GLU A 49 -15.68 4.90 -11.65
C GLU A 49 -14.78 3.76 -12.16
N ILE A 50 -14.12 3.03 -11.26
CA ILE A 50 -13.29 1.86 -11.61
C ILE A 50 -14.14 0.80 -12.31
N LYS A 51 -15.32 0.47 -11.74
CA LYS A 51 -16.24 -0.52 -12.29
C LYS A 51 -16.83 -0.12 -13.65
N ALA A 52 -16.94 1.18 -13.91
CA ALA A 52 -17.46 1.68 -15.18
C ALA A 52 -16.48 1.48 -16.35
N ILE A 53 -15.19 1.29 -16.08
CA ILE A 53 -14.16 1.18 -17.11
C ILE A 53 -14.01 -0.28 -17.57
N PRO A 54 -14.28 -0.59 -18.85
CA PRO A 54 -14.20 -1.95 -19.37
C PRO A 54 -12.81 -2.60 -19.17
N ALA A 55 -11.75 -1.81 -19.31
CA ALA A 55 -10.37 -2.26 -19.16
C ALA A 55 -10.00 -2.69 -17.73
N LEU A 56 -10.76 -2.28 -16.70
CA LEU A 56 -10.49 -2.60 -15.29
C LEU A 56 -11.44 -3.67 -14.74
N LYS A 57 -12.35 -4.22 -15.55
CA LYS A 57 -13.31 -5.25 -15.10
C LYS A 57 -12.65 -6.55 -14.65
N THR A 58 -11.42 -6.80 -15.09
CA THR A 58 -10.65 -7.99 -14.74
C THR A 58 -9.84 -7.82 -13.46
N MET A 59 -9.69 -6.58 -12.98
CA MET A 59 -8.89 -6.23 -11.82
C MET A 59 -9.40 -6.96 -10.57
N VAL A 60 -8.48 -7.46 -9.75
CA VAL A 60 -8.80 -8.21 -8.52
C VAL A 60 -9.70 -7.39 -7.60
N LEU A 61 -9.50 -6.07 -7.55
CA LEU A 61 -10.30 -5.14 -6.73
C LEU A 61 -11.78 -5.16 -7.08
N VAL A 62 -12.10 -5.36 -8.35
CA VAL A 62 -13.48 -5.41 -8.83
C VAL A 62 -14.10 -6.79 -8.57
N ARG A 63 -13.30 -7.86 -8.62
CA ARG A 63 -13.77 -9.25 -8.57
C ARG A 63 -13.78 -9.85 -7.16
N ASN A 64 -12.87 -9.42 -6.29
CA ASN A 64 -12.70 -9.99 -4.95
C ASN A 64 -12.52 -8.88 -3.91
N SER A 65 -13.64 -8.31 -3.46
CA SER A 65 -13.67 -7.23 -2.49
C SER A 65 -13.29 -7.64 -1.06
N ARG A 66 -13.12 -8.95 -0.79
CA ARG A 66 -12.77 -9.49 0.54
C ARG A 66 -11.27 -9.69 0.73
N LEU A 67 -10.48 -9.56 -0.33
CA LEU A 67 -9.03 -9.67 -0.25
C LEU A 67 -8.44 -8.31 0.15
N SER A 68 -7.72 -8.23 1.27
CA SER A 68 -7.20 -6.95 1.79
C SER A 68 -5.98 -6.43 1.02
N VAL A 69 -5.05 -7.33 0.67
CA VAL A 69 -3.86 -7.02 -0.14
C VAL A 69 -4.01 -7.73 -1.47
N GLN A 70 -3.95 -6.96 -2.56
CA GLN A 70 -4.30 -7.47 -3.88
C GLN A 70 -3.20 -7.11 -4.88
N PRO A 71 -2.87 -8.03 -5.81
CA PRO A 71 -1.98 -7.70 -6.92
C PRO A 71 -2.69 -6.76 -7.89
N VAL A 72 -1.96 -5.76 -8.39
CA VAL A 72 -2.41 -4.81 -9.41
C VAL A 72 -1.45 -4.92 -10.60
N ALA A 73 -2.00 -5.14 -11.80
CA ALA A 73 -1.15 -5.18 -12.99
C ALA A 73 -0.66 -3.77 -13.36
N GLU A 74 0.51 -3.66 -13.98
CA GLU A 74 1.10 -2.37 -14.34
C GLU A 74 0.18 -1.51 -15.24
N ALA A 75 -0.52 -2.14 -16.18
CA ALA A 75 -1.48 -1.45 -17.04
C ALA A 75 -2.68 -0.90 -16.26
N GLU A 76 -3.14 -1.61 -15.23
CA GLU A 76 -4.23 -1.19 -14.35
C GLU A 76 -3.76 -0.03 -13.47
N TRP A 77 -2.54 -0.13 -12.90
CA TRP A 77 -1.92 0.92 -12.10
C TRP A 77 -1.80 2.23 -12.87
N ARG A 78 -1.20 2.20 -14.07
CA ARG A 78 -1.07 3.37 -14.94
C ARG A 78 -2.42 4.01 -15.26
N LYS A 79 -3.45 3.19 -15.49
CA LYS A 79 -4.80 3.69 -15.79
C LYS A 79 -5.42 4.39 -14.58
N LEU A 80 -5.28 3.83 -13.38
CA LEU A 80 -5.77 4.42 -12.14
C LEU A 80 -5.05 5.73 -11.82
N CYS A 81 -3.73 5.76 -11.96
CA CYS A 81 -2.94 6.98 -11.81
C CYS A 81 -3.39 8.08 -12.77
N ALA A 82 -3.58 7.76 -14.05
CA ALA A 82 -4.08 8.72 -15.04
C ALA A 82 -5.49 9.24 -14.68
N MET A 83 -6.38 8.38 -14.18
CA MET A 83 -7.70 8.81 -13.69
C MET A 83 -7.59 9.75 -12.49
N GLY A 84 -6.65 9.50 -11.59
CA GLY A 84 -6.41 10.30 -10.40
C GLY A 84 -5.58 11.57 -10.64
N GLY A 85 -5.16 11.82 -11.88
CA GLY A 85 -4.38 13.02 -12.24
C GLY A 85 -2.87 12.87 -12.11
N ILE A 86 -2.36 11.65 -11.98
CA ILE A 86 -0.91 11.35 -11.97
C ILE A 86 -0.48 10.93 -13.38
N ALA A 87 0.33 11.77 -14.03
CA ALA A 87 0.83 11.53 -15.39
C ALA A 87 1.99 10.52 -15.43
N ASP A 88 2.86 10.55 -14.43
CA ASP A 88 4.00 9.66 -14.29
C ASP A 88 3.87 8.87 -12.97
N PRO A 89 3.35 7.64 -13.01
CA PRO A 89 3.11 6.87 -11.81
C PRO A 89 4.44 6.42 -11.18
N PRO A 90 4.56 6.46 -9.84
CA PRO A 90 5.69 5.84 -9.17
C PRO A 90 5.72 4.34 -9.51
N ARG A 91 6.94 3.80 -9.55
CA ARG A 91 7.17 2.41 -9.93
C ARG A 91 6.43 1.49 -8.93
N ALA A 92 5.55 0.66 -9.47
CA ALA A 92 4.80 -0.36 -8.73
C ALA A 92 5.66 -1.61 -8.48
#